data_AF-A0A9W9ETC7-F1
#
_entry.id   AF-A0A9W9ETC7-F1
#
_cell.length_a   1.000
_cell.length_b   1.000
_cell.length_c   1.000
_cell.angle_alpha   90.00
_cell.angle_beta   90.00
_cell.angle_gamma   90.00
#
_symmetry.space_group_name_H-M   'P 1'
#
loop_
_entity.id
_entity.type
_entity.pdbx_description
1 polymer ?
#
loop_
_entity_poly.entity_id
_entity_poly.type
_entity_poly.pdbx_seq_one_letter_code
_entity_poly.pdbx_strand_id
1 'polypeptide(L)'
;MRYQLFTSLSATIFGLAATISASPLVKRDNSCPSGYTPSVYYETVAITFATTSTPAPAQTTIATTSTYIQTSTAAGEDAVSTSQAQVSSSVAPVPEPTTVQSVEHTSAVVVAATSTSEVPQEPTTTTAIAPVEASTTAPVQRVQEETKTSTSIAEVSTSSTSSASAATSASSSSSSSSSSSSSSSSETSGTATYYGGNLSGGACSFSDYTLPSSLFGTAISGDQWSDSANCGACVAVKGPNGKTIKAMIVDECPGCEANHFDLFENAFGEIAEISAGVIDIDWEFTSCDLSGPLKLRNKSGTSEYWFSMQVVNANEPVTALEASTDGGSTWTSTTRTTYNYFEYSPGFGTDTVDVRVTGESGNTVIVKNVSASSTSDVTASSNL
;
A
#
# COMPACT_ATOMS: atom_id res chain seq x y z
N MET A 1 55.24 44.73 36.87
CA MET A 1 55.74 45.58 35.76
C MET A 1 54.63 45.62 34.71
N ARG A 2 53.77 46.65 34.73
CA ARG A 2 53.77 47.83 33.83
C ARG A 2 53.54 47.53 32.33
N TYR A 3 52.31 47.88 31.89
CA TYR A 3 51.84 48.35 30.56
C TYR A 3 51.99 47.41 29.33
N GLN A 4 51.13 47.35 28.29
CA GLN A 4 50.26 48.34 27.62
C GLN A 4 49.02 47.70 26.94
N LEU A 5 48.00 48.55 26.72
CA LEU A 5 46.87 48.37 25.81
C LEU A 5 47.32 48.10 24.36
N PHE A 6 46.58 47.24 23.64
CA PHE A 6 46.27 47.44 22.23
C PHE A 6 44.81 47.08 21.95
N THR A 7 44.04 48.11 21.62
CA THR A 7 42.74 48.06 20.96
C THR A 7 42.94 47.71 19.49
N SER A 8 42.24 46.69 18.99
CA SER A 8 42.02 46.52 17.55
C SER A 8 40.61 46.02 17.27
N LEU A 9 39.87 46.89 16.61
CA LEU A 9 38.53 46.79 16.06
C LEU A 9 38.52 45.75 14.91
N SER A 10 37.57 44.82 14.86
CA SER A 10 37.22 44.08 13.64
C SER A 10 35.80 43.50 13.71
N ALA A 11 35.11 43.58 12.58
CA ALA A 11 33.67 43.62 12.40
C ALA A 11 32.94 42.28 12.61
N THR A 12 31.75 42.39 13.22
CA THR A 12 30.68 41.40 13.19
C THR A 12 30.01 41.38 11.81
N ILE A 13 30.07 40.26 11.11
CA ILE A 13 29.19 39.97 9.98
C ILE A 13 28.17 38.92 10.45
N PHE A 14 26.93 39.36 10.62
CA PHE A 14 25.78 38.49 10.81
C PHE A 14 25.49 37.76 9.50
N GLY A 15 25.68 36.44 9.49
CA GLY A 15 25.14 35.56 8.45
C GLY A 15 23.66 35.31 8.67
N LEU A 16 22.81 36.06 7.97
CA LEU A 16 21.40 35.73 7.80
C LEU A 16 21.31 34.55 6.82
N ALA A 17 20.91 33.39 7.31
CA ALA A 17 20.45 32.29 6.47
C ALA A 17 19.08 32.65 5.90
N ALA A 18 19.02 32.96 4.60
CA ALA A 18 17.77 33.11 3.88
C ALA A 18 17.23 31.72 3.55
N THR A 19 16.04 31.42 4.07
CA THR A 19 15.24 30.26 3.71
C THR A 19 14.70 30.43 2.29
N ILE A 20 14.96 29.47 1.40
CA ILE A 20 14.37 29.42 0.07
C ILE A 20 12.99 28.77 0.22
N SER A 21 11.94 29.60 0.25
CA SER A 21 10.56 29.15 0.06
C SER A 21 10.26 29.14 -1.43
N ALA A 22 10.07 27.95 -2.00
CA ALA A 22 9.56 27.79 -3.36
C ALA A 22 8.03 27.73 -3.31
N SER A 23 7.37 28.88 -3.46
CA SER A 23 5.93 28.91 -3.74
C SER A 23 5.69 28.66 -5.24
N PRO A 24 4.64 27.93 -5.64
CA PRO A 24 4.35 27.68 -7.05
C PRO A 24 3.94 28.97 -7.78
N LEU A 25 4.59 29.24 -8.91
CA LEU A 25 4.34 30.40 -9.76
C LEU A 25 3.00 30.26 -10.49
N VAL A 26 2.02 31.05 -10.06
CA VAL A 26 0.79 31.32 -10.81
C VAL A 26 1.16 32.02 -12.13
N LYS A 27 0.60 31.54 -13.25
CA LYS A 27 0.69 32.15 -14.58
C LYS A 27 0.42 33.66 -14.51
N ARG A 28 1.45 34.47 -14.76
CA ARG A 28 1.33 35.91 -15.02
C ARG A 28 2.09 36.28 -16.28
N ASP A 29 1.50 37.21 -17.02
CA ASP A 29 1.85 37.64 -18.37
C ASP A 29 3.35 37.82 -18.63
N ASN A 30 3.89 36.94 -19.48
CA ASN A 30 5.04 37.04 -20.40
C ASN A 30 6.21 38.03 -20.16
N SER A 31 6.51 38.41 -18.92
CA SER A 31 7.57 39.37 -18.62
C SER A 31 8.38 38.90 -17.41
N CYS A 32 9.61 38.46 -17.64
CA CYS A 32 10.55 38.15 -16.56
C CYS A 32 11.02 39.44 -15.87
N PRO A 33 11.25 39.42 -14.54
CA PRO A 33 11.85 40.54 -13.80
C PRO A 33 13.26 40.88 -14.34
N SER A 34 13.68 42.14 -14.16
CA SER A 34 15.02 42.60 -14.55
C SER A 34 16.10 41.76 -13.87
N GLY A 35 17.02 41.19 -14.66
CA GLY A 35 18.08 40.31 -14.18
C GLY A 35 17.89 38.81 -14.46
N TYR A 36 16.74 38.40 -15.00
CA TYR A 36 16.47 37.01 -15.38
C TYR A 36 16.33 36.88 -16.90
N THR A 37 17.13 36.00 -17.52
CA THR A 37 17.00 35.62 -18.93
C THR A 37 16.33 34.26 -19.04
N PRO A 38 15.30 34.07 -19.88
CA PRO A 38 14.72 32.75 -20.10
C PRO A 38 15.75 31.83 -20.77
N SER A 39 16.07 30.70 -20.14
CA SER A 39 16.86 29.62 -20.74
C SER A 39 15.92 28.49 -21.15
N VAL A 40 15.88 28.18 -22.44
CA VAL A 40 15.15 27.02 -22.97
C VAL A 40 16.12 25.83 -23.00
N TYR A 41 15.81 24.78 -22.26
CA TYR A 41 16.48 23.49 -22.36
C TYR A 41 15.64 22.57 -23.22
N TYR A 42 16.26 21.96 -24.24
CA TYR A 42 15.65 20.86 -24.98
C TYR A 42 16.20 19.54 -24.42
N GLU A 43 15.30 18.65 -24.01
CA GLU A 43 15.63 17.25 -23.73
C GLU A 43 15.33 16.45 -25.00
N THR A 44 16.37 15.88 -25.62
CA THR A 44 16.19 14.92 -26.70
C THR A 44 15.95 13.53 -26.13
N VAL A 45 14.70 13.06 -26.17
CA VAL A 45 14.35 11.67 -25.83
C VAL A 45 14.63 10.78 -27.04
N ALA A 46 15.65 9.93 -26.95
CA ALA A 46 15.92 8.90 -27.95
C ALA A 46 15.00 7.69 -27.69
N ILE A 47 14.04 7.45 -28.59
CA ILE A 47 13.16 6.28 -28.54
C ILE A 47 13.85 5.14 -29.30
N THR A 48 14.40 4.17 -28.58
CA THR A 48 14.98 2.96 -29.17
C THR A 48 13.88 1.94 -29.41
N PHE A 49 13.49 1.70 -30.66
CA PHE A 49 12.60 0.59 -31.01
C PHE A 49 13.40 -0.70 -31.08
N ALA A 50 13.10 -1.65 -30.19
CA ALA A 50 13.60 -3.01 -30.32
C ALA A 50 12.89 -3.69 -31.50
N THR A 51 13.62 -4.00 -32.56
CA THR A 51 13.12 -4.86 -33.63
C THR A 51 13.13 -6.31 -33.14
N THR A 52 11.96 -6.85 -32.83
CA THR A 52 11.76 -8.26 -32.54
C THR A 52 12.12 -9.07 -33.77
N SER A 53 13.11 -9.94 -33.63
CA SER A 53 13.55 -10.87 -34.67
C SER A 53 12.41 -11.79 -35.10
N THR A 54 12.19 -11.87 -36.41
CA THR A 54 11.34 -12.82 -37.12
C THR A 54 11.61 -14.26 -36.68
N PRO A 55 10.60 -15.07 -36.28
CA PRO A 55 10.78 -16.49 -36.11
C PRO A 55 10.91 -17.18 -37.49
N ALA A 56 11.93 -18.03 -37.61
CA ALA A 56 12.15 -18.92 -38.76
C ALA A 56 10.95 -19.85 -38.99
N PRO A 57 10.65 -20.26 -40.24
CA PRO A 57 9.53 -21.16 -40.52
C PRO A 57 9.80 -22.55 -39.95
N ALA A 58 8.88 -23.04 -39.13
CA ALA A 58 8.86 -24.40 -38.61
C ALA A 58 8.68 -25.41 -39.78
N GLN A 59 9.60 -26.37 -39.89
CA GLN A 59 9.42 -27.54 -40.74
C GLN A 59 8.49 -28.53 -40.05
N THR A 60 7.34 -28.80 -40.65
CA THR A 60 6.43 -29.88 -40.26
C THR A 60 7.01 -31.22 -40.73
N THR A 61 7.58 -32.00 -39.81
CA THR A 61 7.89 -33.42 -40.06
C THR A 61 6.64 -34.26 -39.80
N ILE A 62 6.09 -34.87 -40.84
CA ILE A 62 4.99 -35.83 -40.75
C ILE A 62 5.57 -37.17 -40.29
N ALA A 63 5.22 -37.62 -39.09
CA ALA A 63 5.50 -38.97 -38.61
C ALA A 63 4.35 -39.90 -39.04
N THR A 64 4.65 -40.85 -39.92
CA THR A 64 3.71 -41.90 -40.35
C THR A 64 3.82 -43.09 -39.39
N THR A 65 2.82 -43.27 -38.53
CA THR A 65 2.69 -44.48 -37.69
C THR A 65 1.72 -45.44 -38.37
N SER A 66 2.22 -46.56 -38.88
CA SER A 66 1.40 -47.69 -39.32
C SER A 66 1.26 -48.70 -38.19
N THR A 67 0.03 -48.93 -37.74
CA THR A 67 -0.31 -49.98 -36.77
C THR A 67 -1.12 -51.06 -37.48
N TYR A 68 -0.60 -52.29 -37.46
CA TYR A 68 -1.25 -53.48 -37.99
C TYR A 68 -2.37 -53.97 -37.05
N ILE A 69 -3.51 -54.33 -37.63
CA ILE A 69 -4.63 -54.99 -36.95
C ILE A 69 -4.39 -56.50 -36.95
N GLN A 70 -4.49 -57.13 -35.78
CA GLN A 70 -4.75 -58.57 -35.67
C GLN A 70 -6.16 -58.80 -35.11
N THR A 71 -6.86 -59.68 -35.80
CA THR A 71 -8.24 -60.10 -35.53
C THR A 71 -8.23 -61.38 -34.70
N SER A 72 -9.06 -61.47 -33.67
CA SER A 72 -9.56 -62.76 -33.17
C SER A 72 -11.02 -62.65 -32.73
N THR A 73 -11.85 -63.48 -33.35
CA THR A 73 -13.29 -63.70 -33.18
C THR A 73 -13.63 -64.69 -32.06
N ALA A 74 -14.76 -64.46 -31.37
CA ALA A 74 -15.82 -65.43 -31.00
C ALA A 74 -16.83 -64.73 -30.05
N ALA A 75 -18.09 -64.50 -30.47
CA ALA A 75 -19.30 -65.31 -30.18
C ALA A 75 -19.77 -65.23 -28.70
N GLY A 76 -21.01 -64.94 -28.32
CA GLY A 76 -22.28 -64.67 -28.99
C GLY A 76 -23.40 -64.47 -27.94
N GLU A 77 -24.60 -64.11 -28.41
CA GLU A 77 -25.95 -64.29 -27.79
C GLU A 77 -26.27 -63.38 -26.56
N ASP A 78 -27.44 -62.73 -26.37
CA ASP A 78 -28.79 -62.81 -26.96
C ASP A 78 -29.66 -61.58 -26.57
N ALA A 79 -30.68 -61.24 -27.39
CA ALA A 79 -32.03 -60.64 -27.10
C ALA A 79 -32.22 -59.35 -26.21
N VAL A 80 -33.13 -58.37 -26.43
CA VAL A 80 -34.38 -58.20 -27.22
C VAL A 80 -34.94 -56.74 -27.11
N SER A 81 -35.50 -56.19 -28.23
CA SER A 81 -36.77 -55.40 -28.42
C SER A 81 -37.05 -54.08 -27.64
N THR A 82 -37.66 -52.97 -28.12
CA THR A 82 -38.24 -52.36 -29.36
C THR A 82 -38.72 -50.94 -28.93
N SER A 83 -38.62 -49.83 -29.68
CA SER A 83 -39.73 -49.22 -30.47
C SER A 83 -39.34 -47.86 -31.10
N GLN A 84 -39.99 -47.57 -32.22
CA GLN A 84 -39.86 -46.53 -33.27
C GLN A 84 -40.13 -45.07 -32.78
N ALA A 85 -39.82 -43.96 -33.48
CA ALA A 85 -40.11 -43.63 -34.88
C ALA A 85 -39.29 -42.46 -35.46
N GLN A 86 -39.35 -42.32 -36.79
CA GLN A 86 -38.56 -41.47 -37.70
C GLN A 86 -39.14 -40.07 -37.92
N VAL A 87 -38.28 -39.09 -38.26
CA VAL A 87 -38.59 -37.97 -39.18
C VAL A 87 -37.34 -37.65 -40.03
N SER A 88 -37.59 -37.26 -41.28
CA SER A 88 -36.71 -37.21 -42.44
C SER A 88 -36.28 -35.79 -42.85
N SER A 89 -35.29 -35.74 -43.75
CA SER A 89 -34.92 -34.66 -44.70
C SER A 89 -34.02 -33.54 -44.14
N SER A 90 -33.12 -32.91 -44.90
CA SER A 90 -32.48 -33.10 -46.21
C SER A 90 -31.61 -31.85 -46.37
N VAL A 91 -30.29 -32.01 -46.56
CA VAL A 91 -29.32 -30.90 -46.61
C VAL A 91 -29.08 -30.47 -48.06
N ALA A 92 -29.04 -29.16 -48.31
CA ALA A 92 -28.48 -28.53 -49.51
C ALA A 92 -27.57 -27.34 -49.12
N PRO A 93 -26.54 -26.97 -49.91
CA PRO A 93 -25.49 -26.02 -49.50
C PRO A 93 -25.49 -24.66 -50.27
N VAL A 94 -24.57 -23.75 -49.86
CA VAL A 94 -24.00 -22.56 -50.59
C VAL A 94 -24.75 -21.20 -50.36
N PRO A 95 -24.16 -19.96 -50.43
CA PRO A 95 -22.76 -19.47 -50.67
C PRO A 95 -22.17 -18.43 -49.68
N GLU A 96 -20.89 -18.11 -49.92
CA GLU A 96 -19.98 -17.01 -49.50
C GLU A 96 -20.44 -15.58 -49.88
N PRO A 97 -19.88 -14.52 -49.25
CA PRO A 97 -19.62 -13.28 -50.00
C PRO A 97 -18.26 -12.59 -49.74
N THR A 98 -17.54 -12.37 -50.85
CA THR A 98 -17.06 -11.10 -51.46
C THR A 98 -16.27 -10.03 -50.67
N THR A 99 -15.05 -9.85 -51.17
CA THR A 99 -14.04 -8.79 -51.04
C THR A 99 -14.45 -7.40 -51.55
N VAL A 100 -13.94 -6.33 -50.92
CA VAL A 100 -14.02 -4.93 -51.41
C VAL A 100 -12.61 -4.37 -51.65
N GLN A 101 -12.42 -3.62 -52.74
CA GLN A 101 -11.17 -3.03 -53.26
C GLN A 101 -10.89 -1.58 -52.77
N SER A 102 -9.65 -1.14 -53.06
CA SER A 102 -9.20 0.23 -53.45
C SER A 102 -8.48 1.03 -52.34
N VAL A 103 -7.32 1.69 -52.50
CA VAL A 103 -6.58 2.23 -53.68
C VAL A 103 -5.08 2.38 -53.32
N GLU A 104 -4.20 2.25 -54.32
CA GLU A 104 -2.76 2.59 -54.27
C GLU A 104 -2.50 4.11 -54.33
N HIS A 105 -1.38 4.56 -53.75
CA HIS A 105 -0.65 5.73 -54.25
C HIS A 105 0.86 5.52 -54.17
N THR A 106 1.48 5.61 -55.34
CA THR A 106 2.91 5.48 -55.63
C THR A 106 3.57 6.87 -55.63
N SER A 107 4.79 6.97 -55.06
CA SER A 107 5.92 7.86 -55.43
C SER A 107 6.83 8.04 -54.20
N ALA A 108 8.15 8.18 -54.26
CA ALA A 108 9.16 8.00 -55.29
C ALA A 108 10.52 7.96 -54.55
N VAL A 109 11.48 7.24 -55.12
CA VAL A 109 12.86 7.09 -54.64
C VAL A 109 13.67 8.36 -54.93
N VAL A 110 14.45 8.85 -53.96
CA VAL A 110 15.62 9.72 -54.20
C VAL A 110 16.81 9.35 -53.30
N VAL A 111 17.75 8.66 -53.94
CA VAL A 111 19.23 8.78 -53.94
C VAL A 111 19.97 9.19 -52.65
N ALA A 112 20.94 8.35 -52.33
CA ALA A 112 21.98 8.48 -51.32
C ALA A 112 22.92 9.69 -51.50
N ALA A 113 23.43 10.22 -50.39
CA ALA A 113 24.72 10.91 -50.33
C ALA A 113 25.43 10.61 -49.00
N THR A 114 26.61 10.03 -49.13
CA THR A 114 27.67 9.77 -48.15
C THR A 114 28.37 11.06 -47.74
N SER A 115 28.71 11.25 -46.46
CA SER A 115 29.80 12.10 -45.92
C SER A 115 29.84 11.88 -44.39
N THR A 116 30.80 11.12 -43.85
CA THR A 116 32.14 11.52 -43.35
C THR A 116 32.14 12.18 -41.98
N SER A 117 32.93 11.55 -41.10
CA SER A 117 33.35 11.84 -39.73
C SER A 117 33.49 13.30 -39.30
N GLU A 118 33.13 13.56 -38.03
CA GLU A 118 34.03 14.24 -37.08
C GLU A 118 33.66 13.90 -35.62
N VAL A 119 34.66 13.50 -34.83
CA VAL A 119 34.57 13.20 -33.39
C VAL A 119 35.18 14.37 -32.62
N PRO A 120 34.47 15.00 -31.69
CA PRO A 120 35.11 15.80 -30.65
C PRO A 120 35.30 14.99 -29.35
N GLN A 121 36.55 14.82 -28.94
CA GLN A 121 36.97 14.28 -27.64
C GLN A 121 36.50 15.18 -26.49
N GLU A 122 35.98 14.56 -25.43
CA GLU A 122 35.72 15.19 -24.13
C GLU A 122 36.96 15.06 -23.22
N PRO A 123 37.40 16.12 -22.53
CA PRO A 123 38.49 16.04 -21.57
C PRO A 123 38.00 15.51 -20.21
N THR A 124 38.56 14.39 -19.80
CA THR A 124 38.48 13.85 -18.44
C THR A 124 39.30 14.71 -17.48
N THR A 125 38.69 15.18 -16.38
CA THR A 125 39.44 15.72 -15.24
C THR A 125 39.12 14.92 -13.99
N THR A 126 40.10 14.07 -13.64
CA THR A 126 40.30 13.44 -12.34
C THR A 126 40.72 14.49 -11.31
N THR A 127 40.03 14.53 -10.17
CA THR A 127 40.59 15.10 -8.93
C THR A 127 40.39 14.10 -7.79
N ALA A 128 41.50 13.55 -7.34
CA ALA A 128 41.64 12.77 -6.12
C ALA A 128 42.20 13.68 -5.02
N ILE A 129 41.65 13.65 -3.80
CA ILE A 129 42.36 14.05 -2.58
C ILE A 129 41.93 13.14 -1.42
N ALA A 130 42.94 12.78 -0.62
CA ALA A 130 43.11 11.66 0.29
C ALA A 130 42.49 11.87 1.71
N PRO A 131 42.56 10.86 2.61
CA PRO A 131 41.82 10.77 3.86
C PRO A 131 42.57 11.41 5.04
N VAL A 132 41.85 11.70 6.13
CA VAL A 132 42.47 12.13 7.40
C VAL A 132 41.92 11.33 8.58
N GLU A 133 42.84 11.03 9.48
CA GLU A 133 42.91 9.96 10.46
C GLU A 133 42.08 10.13 11.74
N ALA A 134 42.08 9.03 12.50
CA ALA A 134 41.49 8.79 13.81
C ALA A 134 42.25 9.38 15.03
N SER A 135 41.55 9.54 16.15
CA SER A 135 42.02 9.36 17.55
C SER A 135 40.81 9.45 18.50
N THR A 136 40.43 8.45 19.31
CA THR A 136 41.06 7.82 20.51
C THR A 136 40.77 8.56 21.85
N THR A 137 39.74 8.06 22.56
CA THR A 137 39.70 7.60 23.99
C THR A 137 39.56 8.55 25.22
N ALA A 138 38.39 8.40 25.90
CA ALA A 138 38.04 8.28 27.36
C ALA A 138 38.40 9.42 28.38
N PRO A 139 37.91 9.43 29.66
CA PRO A 139 37.04 8.48 30.40
C PRO A 139 35.88 9.07 31.27
N VAL A 140 34.95 8.16 31.65
CA VAL A 140 34.21 7.95 32.92
C VAL A 140 34.13 9.09 33.97
N GLN A 141 32.90 9.51 34.35
CA GLN A 141 32.57 9.75 35.77
C GLN A 141 31.07 9.60 36.10
N ARG A 142 30.83 8.91 37.22
CA ARG A 142 29.57 8.52 37.87
C ARG A 142 29.29 9.47 39.05
N VAL A 143 28.07 10.01 39.16
CA VAL A 143 27.50 10.59 40.41
C VAL A 143 25.98 10.40 40.36
N GLN A 144 25.47 9.35 40.99
CA GLN A 144 24.72 9.34 42.27
C GLN A 144 23.31 9.95 42.24
N GLU A 145 22.37 9.00 42.25
CA GLU A 145 21.05 8.93 42.89
C GLU A 145 20.89 9.76 44.17
N GLU A 146 19.78 10.49 44.26
CA GLU A 146 19.19 10.85 45.55
C GLU A 146 17.66 10.67 45.51
N THR A 147 17.20 9.90 46.49
CA THR A 147 15.87 9.37 46.73
C THR A 147 15.00 10.38 47.48
N LYS A 148 13.69 10.43 47.21
CA LYS A 148 12.71 10.84 48.24
C LYS A 148 11.36 10.14 48.12
N THR A 149 11.23 9.09 48.91
CA THR A 149 10.12 8.70 49.80
C THR A 149 8.79 9.47 49.68
N SER A 150 7.69 8.73 49.46
CA SER A 150 6.51 8.85 50.33
C SER A 150 5.72 7.54 50.40
N THR A 151 5.60 7.07 51.64
CA THR A 151 4.86 5.93 52.16
C THR A 151 3.37 6.27 52.32
N SER A 152 2.48 5.34 52.04
CA SER A 152 1.25 5.13 52.83
C SER A 152 0.68 3.73 52.59
N ILE A 153 0.46 3.03 53.70
CA ILE A 153 0.05 1.63 53.85
C ILE A 153 -1.27 1.63 54.64
N ALA A 154 -1.99 0.50 54.55
CA ALA A 154 -3.09 0.02 55.40
C ALA A 154 -4.50 0.30 54.83
N GLU A 155 -5.47 -0.61 54.86
CA GLU A 155 -5.59 -1.86 55.62
C GLU A 155 -6.62 -2.78 54.94
N VAL A 156 -6.33 -4.07 54.90
CA VAL A 156 -7.27 -5.14 54.55
C VAL A 156 -7.97 -5.58 55.83
N SER A 157 -9.30 -5.62 55.81
CA SER A 157 -10.09 -6.35 56.80
C SER A 157 -11.11 -7.23 56.11
N THR A 158 -10.90 -8.53 56.24
CA THR A 158 -11.83 -9.62 55.95
C THR A 158 -12.87 -9.73 57.05
N SER A 159 -14.14 -9.89 56.69
CA SER A 159 -15.16 -10.44 57.58
C SER A 159 -16.14 -11.30 56.80
N SER A 160 -16.13 -12.58 57.14
CA SER A 160 -17.06 -13.64 56.75
C SER A 160 -18.35 -13.58 57.57
N THR A 161 -19.50 -13.76 56.92
CA THR A 161 -20.72 -14.29 57.58
C THR A 161 -21.60 -15.05 56.58
N SER A 162 -21.87 -16.29 56.95
CA SER A 162 -22.75 -17.24 56.29
C SER A 162 -24.23 -16.88 56.47
N SER A 163 -25.07 -17.21 55.49
CA SER A 163 -26.36 -17.88 55.75
C SER A 163 -26.96 -18.45 54.47
N ALA A 164 -27.28 -19.74 54.55
CA ALA A 164 -28.10 -20.45 53.59
C ALA A 164 -29.57 -20.05 53.77
N SER A 165 -30.32 -19.97 52.68
CA SER A 165 -31.75 -20.24 52.69
C SER A 165 -32.18 -20.83 51.35
N ALA A 166 -32.83 -21.98 51.44
CA ALA A 166 -33.44 -22.71 50.34
C ALA A 166 -34.90 -22.27 50.11
N ALA A 167 -35.45 -22.74 48.98
CA ALA A 167 -36.80 -22.57 48.45
C ALA A 167 -37.05 -21.18 47.82
N THR A 168 -37.61 -21.05 46.62
CA THR A 168 -38.80 -21.74 46.11
C THR A 168 -38.85 -21.62 44.59
N SER A 169 -39.26 -22.70 43.91
CA SER A 169 -39.66 -22.67 42.51
C SER A 169 -40.87 -21.78 42.30
N ALA A 170 -40.78 -20.83 41.38
CA ALA A 170 -41.94 -20.20 40.76
C ALA A 170 -41.59 -19.79 39.33
N SER A 171 -42.11 -20.56 38.39
CA SER A 171 -42.14 -20.25 36.97
C SER A 171 -42.97 -18.97 36.77
N SER A 172 -42.36 -17.93 36.21
CA SER A 172 -43.10 -16.80 35.65
C SER A 172 -42.43 -16.34 34.36
N SER A 173 -43.09 -16.74 33.28
CA SER A 173 -43.00 -16.18 31.93
C SER A 173 -42.92 -14.65 31.97
N SER A 174 -41.82 -14.11 31.46
CA SER A 174 -41.74 -12.71 31.04
C SER A 174 -41.16 -12.64 29.63
N SER A 175 -42.04 -12.19 28.75
CA SER A 175 -41.84 -11.70 27.39
C SER A 175 -40.43 -11.23 27.08
N SER A 176 -39.83 -11.90 26.09
CA SER A 176 -38.75 -11.41 25.25
C SER A 176 -39.15 -10.07 24.62
N SER A 177 -38.87 -8.98 25.34
CA SER A 177 -38.73 -7.67 24.72
C SER A 177 -37.33 -7.66 24.13
N SER A 178 -37.29 -7.90 22.82
CA SER A 178 -36.19 -7.56 21.94
C SER A 178 -35.84 -6.09 22.16
N SER A 179 -34.93 -5.84 23.09
CA SER A 179 -34.12 -4.64 23.10
C SER A 179 -33.21 -4.81 21.89
N SER A 180 -33.68 -4.28 20.76
CA SER A 180 -32.80 -3.86 19.69
C SER A 180 -31.71 -3.05 20.36
N SER A 181 -30.55 -3.69 20.52
CA SER A 181 -29.30 -3.01 20.77
C SER A 181 -29.09 -2.16 19.52
N SER A 182 -29.73 -1.00 19.48
CA SER A 182 -29.23 0.11 18.70
C SER A 182 -27.87 0.37 19.32
N SER A 183 -26.86 -0.28 18.77
CA SER A 183 -25.48 0.16 18.91
C SER A 183 -25.52 1.63 18.54
N SER A 184 -25.54 2.48 19.56
CA SER A 184 -25.25 3.89 19.43
C SER A 184 -23.79 3.93 19.04
N SER A 185 -23.52 3.70 17.76
CA SER A 185 -22.32 4.15 17.09
C SER A 185 -22.11 5.58 17.55
N SER A 186 -21.04 5.80 18.29
CA SER A 186 -20.71 7.12 18.80
C SER A 186 -20.12 7.89 17.64
N GLU A 187 -21.00 8.46 16.80
CA GLU A 187 -20.59 9.38 15.74
C GLU A 187 -19.74 10.49 16.39
N THR A 188 -18.51 10.61 15.92
CA THR A 188 -17.54 11.62 16.36
C THR A 188 -17.67 12.81 15.43
N SER A 189 -17.91 14.00 15.97
CA SER A 189 -17.91 15.22 15.16
C SER A 189 -16.49 15.65 14.82
N GLY A 190 -16.32 16.21 13.63
CA GLY A 190 -15.03 16.64 13.09
C GLY A 190 -15.20 17.64 11.96
N THR A 191 -14.10 17.89 11.24
CA THR A 191 -14.12 18.70 10.03
C THR A 191 -13.46 17.95 8.88
N ALA A 192 -13.77 18.35 7.65
CA ALA A 192 -13.07 17.84 6.48
C ALA A 192 -12.66 18.95 5.52
N THR A 193 -11.49 18.78 4.93
CA THR A 193 -11.03 19.47 3.71
C THR A 193 -10.84 18.45 2.59
N TYR A 194 -10.25 18.88 1.49
CA TYR A 194 -9.83 17.98 0.42
C TYR A 194 -8.48 18.37 -0.17
N TYR A 195 -7.83 17.35 -0.74
CA TYR A 195 -6.59 17.48 -1.50
C TYR A 195 -6.63 16.62 -2.76
N GLY A 196 -5.61 16.80 -3.61
CA GLY A 196 -5.52 16.09 -4.89
C GLY A 196 -5.49 14.57 -4.76
N GLY A 197 -4.99 14.02 -3.65
CA GLY A 197 -5.14 12.62 -3.25
C GLY A 197 -4.64 11.55 -4.21
N ASN A 198 -3.61 10.79 -3.83
CA ASN A 198 -3.24 9.57 -4.55
C ASN A 198 -2.55 8.56 -3.62
N LEU A 199 -2.41 7.32 -4.09
CA LEU A 199 -1.78 6.24 -3.32
C LEU A 199 -0.26 6.16 -3.50
N SER A 200 0.29 6.85 -4.51
CA SER A 200 1.72 6.75 -4.86
C SER A 200 2.65 7.44 -3.87
N GLY A 201 2.15 8.40 -3.07
CA GLY A 201 2.98 9.20 -2.15
C GLY A 201 2.47 9.29 -0.72
N GLY A 202 1.36 8.65 -0.37
CA GLY A 202 0.79 8.75 0.98
C GLY A 202 1.65 8.06 2.04
N ALA A 203 1.58 8.56 3.27
CA ALA A 203 2.34 8.06 4.42
C ALA A 203 2.10 6.56 4.70
N CYS A 204 0.94 6.00 4.31
CA CYS A 204 0.68 4.56 4.46
C CYS A 204 1.44 3.67 3.45
N SER A 205 2.21 4.24 2.53
CA SER A 205 3.00 3.51 1.52
C SER A 205 2.19 2.53 0.67
N PHE A 206 1.02 2.95 0.19
CA PHE A 206 0.12 2.14 -0.63
C PHE A 206 0.36 2.28 -2.14
N SER A 207 1.59 2.56 -2.57
CA SER A 207 1.95 2.89 -3.97
C SER A 207 1.51 1.84 -5.00
N ASP A 208 1.53 0.57 -4.61
CA ASP A 208 1.16 -0.57 -5.47
C ASP A 208 -0.21 -1.18 -5.08
N TYR A 209 -1.00 -0.45 -4.31
CA TYR A 209 -2.38 -0.80 -3.98
C TYR A 209 -3.35 -0.06 -4.91
N THR A 210 -4.52 -0.65 -5.14
CA THR A 210 -5.61 -0.01 -5.87
C THR A 210 -6.82 -0.03 -4.97
N LEU A 211 -7.33 1.16 -4.65
CA LEU A 211 -8.58 1.29 -3.92
C LEU A 211 -9.71 0.64 -4.74
N PRO A 212 -10.53 -0.24 -4.13
CA PRO A 212 -11.76 -0.69 -4.74
C PRO A 212 -12.68 0.49 -5.06
N SER A 213 -13.47 0.38 -6.13
CA SER A 213 -14.39 1.46 -6.54
C SER A 213 -15.46 1.82 -5.51
N SER A 214 -15.66 1.00 -4.49
CA SER A 214 -16.56 1.25 -3.35
C SER A 214 -15.94 2.09 -2.24
N LEU A 215 -14.64 2.41 -2.32
CA LEU A 215 -13.90 3.15 -1.31
C LEU A 215 -13.25 4.39 -1.89
N PHE A 216 -13.33 5.47 -1.12
CA PHE A 216 -12.52 6.67 -1.33
C PHE A 216 -11.22 6.60 -0.53
N GLY A 217 -10.31 7.56 -0.76
CA GLY A 217 -9.12 7.76 0.06
C GLY A 217 -9.23 9.03 0.91
N THR A 218 -8.54 9.03 2.05
CA THR A 218 -8.42 10.19 2.94
C THR A 218 -7.08 10.20 3.69
N ALA A 219 -6.62 11.39 4.05
CA ALA A 219 -5.59 11.56 5.08
C ALA A 219 -6.24 11.79 6.45
N ILE A 220 -5.64 11.24 7.50
CA ILE A 220 -6.09 11.46 8.88
C ILE A 220 -5.17 12.46 9.60
N SER A 221 -5.71 13.21 10.56
CA SER A 221 -4.92 14.15 11.36
C SER A 221 -3.75 13.49 12.09
N GLY A 222 -2.65 14.22 12.26
CA GLY A 222 -1.40 13.69 12.83
C GLY A 222 -1.54 13.17 14.26
N ASP A 223 -2.43 13.75 15.07
CA ASP A 223 -2.74 13.26 16.42
C ASP A 223 -3.42 11.88 16.41
N GLN A 224 -4.15 11.59 15.34
CA GLN A 224 -4.83 10.33 15.09
C GLN A 224 -4.00 9.40 14.19
N TRP A 225 -2.79 9.77 13.76
CA TRP A 225 -1.95 8.92 12.93
C TRP A 225 -1.54 7.61 13.62
N SER A 226 -1.24 7.71 14.92
CA SER A 226 -0.93 6.57 15.79
C SER A 226 0.18 5.66 15.22
N ASP A 227 1.31 6.25 14.82
CA ASP A 227 2.43 5.54 14.17
C ASP A 227 1.97 4.63 13.03
N SER A 228 1.07 5.14 12.18
CA SER A 228 0.45 4.43 11.05
C SER A 228 -0.46 3.26 11.44
N ALA A 229 -0.87 3.12 12.70
CA ALA A 229 -1.78 2.05 13.14
C ALA A 229 -3.16 2.14 12.46
N ASN A 230 -3.57 3.34 12.05
CA ASN A 230 -4.82 3.58 11.34
C ASN A 230 -4.70 3.42 9.81
N CYS A 231 -3.52 3.10 9.28
CA CYS A 231 -3.38 2.85 7.85
C CYS A 231 -4.22 1.67 7.38
N GLY A 232 -4.99 1.89 6.31
CA GLY A 232 -5.89 0.89 5.75
C GLY A 232 -7.21 0.72 6.51
N ALA A 233 -7.37 1.36 7.68
CA ALA A 233 -8.66 1.41 8.36
C ALA A 233 -9.65 2.25 7.54
N CYS A 234 -10.94 1.92 7.64
CA CYS A 234 -11.99 2.65 6.95
C CYS A 234 -12.83 3.46 7.91
N VAL A 235 -13.29 4.61 7.42
CA VAL A 235 -14.17 5.53 8.13
C VAL A 235 -15.43 5.78 7.31
N ALA A 236 -16.57 5.83 7.98
CA ALA A 236 -17.81 6.37 7.44
C ALA A 236 -17.84 7.87 7.75
N VAL A 237 -17.97 8.71 6.73
CA VAL A 237 -17.94 10.18 6.88
C VAL A 237 -19.23 10.76 6.32
N LYS A 238 -20.03 11.37 7.20
CA LYS A 238 -21.30 12.03 6.89
C LYS A 238 -21.08 13.53 6.77
N GLY A 239 -21.35 14.09 5.59
CA GLY A 239 -21.23 15.53 5.35
C GLY A 239 -22.51 16.33 5.55
N PRO A 240 -22.46 17.65 5.37
CA PRO A 240 -23.57 18.56 5.63
C PRO A 240 -24.76 18.38 4.67
N ASN A 241 -24.54 17.73 3.52
CA ASN A 241 -25.64 17.37 2.60
C ASN A 241 -26.43 16.12 3.05
N GLY A 242 -26.05 15.50 4.18
CA GLY A 242 -26.71 14.33 4.76
C GLY A 242 -26.30 13.00 4.14
N LYS A 243 -25.39 12.98 3.14
CA LYS A 243 -24.83 11.74 2.59
C LYS A 243 -23.63 11.27 3.42
N THR A 244 -23.45 9.96 3.43
CA THR A 244 -22.30 9.29 4.04
C THR A 244 -21.49 8.59 2.96
N ILE A 245 -20.18 8.83 2.96
CA ILE A 245 -19.21 8.10 2.15
C ILE A 245 -18.38 7.16 3.02
N LYS A 246 -17.72 6.20 2.39
CA LYS A 246 -16.71 5.36 3.04
C LYS A 246 -15.33 5.66 2.45
N ALA A 247 -14.38 6.01 3.30
CA ALA A 247 -13.01 6.33 2.90
C ALA A 247 -12.01 5.46 3.67
N MET A 248 -10.96 5.01 3.00
CA MET A 248 -9.81 4.36 3.60
C MET A 248 -8.77 5.41 3.97
N ILE A 249 -8.17 5.27 5.15
CA ILE A 249 -7.04 6.08 5.58
C ILE A 249 -5.80 5.60 4.85
N VAL A 250 -5.25 6.46 4.00
CA VAL A 250 -4.13 6.14 3.10
C VAL A 250 -2.94 7.10 3.27
N ASP A 251 -3.12 8.13 4.08
CA ASP A 251 -2.14 9.20 4.25
C ASP A 251 -2.26 9.86 5.63
N GLU A 252 -1.27 10.67 5.98
CA GLU A 252 -1.24 11.50 7.18
C GLU A 252 -1.39 12.97 6.77
N CYS A 253 -2.18 13.73 7.52
CA CYS A 253 -2.16 15.18 7.49
C CYS A 253 -1.56 15.72 8.79
N PRO A 254 -0.22 15.95 8.85
CA PRO A 254 0.45 16.33 10.09
C PRO A 254 0.01 17.69 10.65
N GLY A 255 -0.46 18.59 9.78
CA GLY A 255 -0.91 19.93 10.14
C GLY A 255 -2.41 20.06 10.42
N CYS A 256 -3.18 18.98 10.26
CA CYS A 256 -4.62 18.98 10.46
C CYS A 256 -4.95 18.94 11.96
N GLU A 257 -6.05 19.59 12.33
CA GLU A 257 -6.56 19.59 13.70
C GLU A 257 -7.09 18.21 14.10
N ALA A 258 -7.30 18.00 15.40
CA ALA A 258 -7.89 16.76 15.90
C ALA A 258 -9.25 16.47 15.26
N ASN A 259 -9.50 15.21 14.91
CA ASN A 259 -10.73 14.76 14.22
C ASN A 259 -10.96 15.44 12.85
N HIS A 260 -9.89 15.87 12.18
CA HIS A 260 -9.95 16.39 10.82
C HIS A 260 -9.55 15.33 9.79
N PHE A 261 -10.30 15.26 8.69
CA PHE A 261 -9.94 14.45 7.51
C PHE A 261 -9.64 15.33 6.30
N ASP A 262 -8.53 15.04 5.62
CA ASP A 262 -8.24 15.63 4.31
C ASP A 262 -8.61 14.62 3.22
N LEU A 263 -9.85 14.72 2.74
CA LEU A 263 -10.45 13.75 1.83
C LEU A 263 -9.82 13.86 0.43
N PHE A 264 -9.83 12.79 -0.36
CA PHE A 264 -9.59 12.95 -1.79
C PHE A 264 -10.67 13.87 -2.39
N GLU A 265 -10.30 14.71 -3.36
CA GLU A 265 -11.22 15.69 -3.98
C GLU A 265 -12.52 15.05 -4.50
N ASN A 266 -12.43 13.85 -5.09
CA ASN A 266 -13.60 13.11 -5.56
C ASN A 266 -14.52 12.63 -4.42
N ALA A 267 -13.97 12.37 -3.23
CA ALA A 267 -14.71 11.95 -2.06
C ALA A 267 -15.43 13.14 -1.41
N PHE A 268 -14.74 14.28 -1.28
CA PHE A 268 -15.33 15.51 -0.77
C PHE A 268 -16.51 15.96 -1.64
N GLY A 269 -16.35 15.89 -2.97
CA GLY A 269 -17.40 16.23 -3.94
C GLY A 269 -18.70 15.41 -3.81
N GLU A 270 -18.66 14.24 -3.17
CA GLU A 270 -19.88 13.47 -2.90
C GLU A 270 -20.71 14.07 -1.74
N ILE A 271 -20.06 14.66 -0.75
CA ILE A 271 -20.67 15.09 0.52
C ILE A 271 -20.81 16.61 0.67
N ALA A 272 -20.14 17.39 -0.19
CA ALA A 272 -20.27 18.84 -0.25
C ALA A 272 -19.84 19.42 -1.60
N GLU A 273 -20.25 20.65 -1.88
CA GLU A 273 -19.72 21.43 -3.00
C GLU A 273 -18.24 21.77 -2.77
N ILE A 274 -17.38 21.52 -3.76
CA ILE A 274 -15.93 21.79 -3.70
C ILE A 274 -15.60 23.23 -3.25
N SER A 275 -16.48 24.18 -3.61
CA SER A 275 -16.33 25.60 -3.24
C SER A 275 -16.47 25.89 -1.74
N ALA A 276 -17.02 24.97 -0.93
CA ALA A 276 -17.10 25.12 0.51
C ALA A 276 -15.71 25.11 1.17
N GLY A 277 -14.75 24.36 0.60
CA GLY A 277 -13.38 24.25 1.09
C GLY A 277 -13.24 23.44 2.37
N VAL A 278 -13.92 23.86 3.44
CA VAL A 278 -13.96 23.19 4.75
C VAL A 278 -15.42 22.93 5.13
N ILE A 279 -15.72 21.74 5.64
CA ILE A 279 -17.05 21.36 6.10
C ILE A 279 -17.01 20.71 7.48
N ASP A 280 -18.10 20.86 8.22
CA ASP A 280 -18.37 20.04 9.40
C ASP A 280 -18.83 18.64 8.97
N ILE A 281 -18.35 17.61 9.66
CA ILE A 281 -18.70 16.21 9.42
C ILE A 281 -19.00 15.48 10.73
N ASP A 282 -19.76 14.40 10.60
CA ASP A 282 -19.78 13.33 11.62
C ASP A 282 -19.11 12.10 11.03
N TRP A 283 -18.35 11.36 11.83
CA TRP A 283 -17.65 10.19 11.35
C TRP A 283 -17.49 9.09 12.41
N GLU A 284 -17.21 7.88 11.93
CA GLU A 284 -16.85 6.75 12.78
C GLU A 284 -15.94 5.78 12.02
N PHE A 285 -15.14 4.99 12.75
CA PHE A 285 -14.48 3.82 12.18
C PHE A 285 -15.52 2.78 11.78
N THR A 286 -15.30 2.14 10.62
CA THR A 286 -16.22 1.14 10.07
C THR A 286 -15.44 0.06 9.33
N SER A 287 -16.09 -1.09 9.11
CA SER A 287 -15.54 -2.16 8.25
C SER A 287 -15.32 -1.64 6.83
N CYS A 288 -14.20 -2.01 6.22
CA CYS A 288 -13.93 -1.68 4.82
C CYS A 288 -14.83 -2.44 3.82
N ASP A 289 -15.44 -3.56 4.23
CA ASP A 289 -16.28 -4.44 3.40
C ASP A 289 -15.58 -4.93 2.11
N LEU A 290 -14.28 -5.20 2.20
CA LEU A 290 -13.48 -5.77 1.12
C LEU A 290 -13.86 -7.25 0.94
N SER A 291 -14.17 -7.64 -0.29
CA SER A 291 -14.55 -9.02 -0.65
C SER A 291 -13.36 -9.96 -0.85
N GLY A 292 -12.15 -9.41 -1.02
CA GLY A 292 -10.93 -10.18 -1.23
C GLY A 292 -10.16 -10.47 0.06
N PRO A 293 -9.27 -11.48 0.06
CA PRO A 293 -8.36 -11.74 1.18
C PRO A 293 -7.34 -10.60 1.36
N LEU A 294 -6.73 -10.55 2.53
CA LEU A 294 -5.59 -9.66 2.75
C LEU A 294 -4.37 -10.15 1.94
N LYS A 295 -3.42 -9.25 1.70
CA LYS A 295 -2.14 -9.58 1.06
C LYS A 295 -0.98 -9.11 1.92
N LEU A 296 0.10 -9.88 1.87
CA LEU A 296 1.36 -9.56 2.50
C LEU A 296 2.34 -9.15 1.41
N ARG A 297 2.99 -8.00 1.59
CA ARG A 297 3.90 -7.40 0.62
C ARG A 297 5.25 -7.14 1.26
N ASN A 298 6.28 -7.78 0.74
CA ASN A 298 7.64 -7.49 1.16
C ASN A 298 8.10 -6.16 0.57
N LYS A 299 8.74 -5.36 1.41
CA LYS A 299 9.41 -4.15 0.97
C LYS A 299 10.58 -4.48 0.05
N SER A 300 10.98 -3.51 -0.77
CA SER A 300 12.29 -3.55 -1.41
C SER A 300 13.40 -3.63 -0.35
N GLY A 301 14.31 -4.59 -0.51
CA GLY A 301 15.40 -4.88 0.42
C GLY A 301 15.13 -6.00 1.42
N THR A 302 13.91 -6.51 1.52
CA THR A 302 13.58 -7.65 2.40
C THR A 302 14.40 -8.89 2.00
N SER A 303 14.95 -9.57 3.00
CA SER A 303 15.81 -10.74 2.87
C SER A 303 15.82 -11.57 4.17
N GLU A 304 16.56 -12.68 4.17
CA GLU A 304 16.83 -13.45 5.39
C GLU A 304 17.55 -12.63 6.47
N TYR A 305 18.26 -11.55 6.12
CA TYR A 305 19.04 -10.70 7.04
C TYR A 305 18.33 -9.42 7.48
N TRP A 306 17.20 -9.08 6.84
CA TRP A 306 16.40 -7.92 7.20
C TRP A 306 14.95 -8.11 6.72
N PHE A 307 14.00 -8.05 7.65
CA PHE A 307 12.60 -8.27 7.35
C PHE A 307 11.80 -6.96 7.37
N SER A 308 11.01 -6.72 6.33
CA SER A 308 10.04 -5.63 6.27
C SER A 308 8.86 -6.03 5.38
N MET A 309 7.66 -6.00 5.96
CA MET A 309 6.44 -6.47 5.31
C MET A 309 5.28 -5.54 5.60
N GLN A 310 4.48 -5.25 4.59
CA GLN A 310 3.23 -4.50 4.71
C GLN A 310 2.04 -5.46 4.59
N VAL A 311 1.01 -5.22 5.38
CA VAL A 311 -0.30 -5.85 5.21
C VAL A 311 -1.18 -4.90 4.42
N VAL A 312 -1.77 -5.37 3.33
CA VAL A 312 -2.70 -4.59 2.52
C VAL A 312 -4.02 -5.34 2.37
N ASN A 313 -5.08 -4.59 2.06
CA ASN A 313 -6.43 -5.13 1.84
C ASN A 313 -7.02 -5.83 3.08
N ALA A 314 -6.71 -5.36 4.29
CA ALA A 314 -7.33 -5.82 5.54
C ALA A 314 -8.68 -5.11 5.78
N ASN A 315 -9.67 -5.82 6.34
CA ASN A 315 -11.01 -5.28 6.62
C ASN A 315 -11.12 -4.49 7.92
N GLU A 316 -10.13 -4.63 8.79
CA GLU A 316 -10.03 -3.93 10.07
C GLU A 316 -8.58 -3.48 10.31
N PRO A 317 -8.34 -2.54 11.24
CA PRO A 317 -6.99 -2.12 11.59
C PRO A 317 -6.15 -3.33 12.00
N VAL A 318 -4.98 -3.49 11.37
CA VAL A 318 -4.02 -4.50 11.80
C VAL A 318 -3.41 -4.00 13.10
N THR A 319 -3.24 -4.87 14.10
CA THR A 319 -2.60 -4.52 15.38
C THR A 319 -1.22 -5.13 15.53
N ALA A 320 -1.00 -6.32 14.95
CA ALA A 320 0.29 -6.99 14.99
C ALA A 320 0.58 -7.80 13.72
N LEU A 321 1.87 -7.91 13.42
CA LEU A 321 2.42 -8.89 12.50
C LEU A 321 3.57 -9.63 13.19
N GLU A 322 3.52 -10.94 13.16
CA GLU A 322 4.52 -11.81 13.78
C GLU A 322 4.98 -12.84 12.75
N ALA A 323 6.25 -13.26 12.85
CA ALA A 323 6.78 -14.30 11.98
C ALA A 323 7.33 -15.50 12.78
N SER A 324 7.32 -16.65 12.13
CA SER A 324 7.75 -17.93 12.69
C SER A 324 8.60 -18.70 11.68
N THR A 325 9.67 -19.33 12.16
CA THR A 325 10.58 -20.19 11.38
C THR A 325 10.47 -21.67 11.76
N ASP A 326 9.58 -22.02 12.69
CA ASP A 326 9.42 -23.37 13.26
C ASP A 326 8.00 -23.93 13.09
N GLY A 327 7.34 -23.52 12.00
CA GLY A 327 5.99 -23.99 11.64
C GLY A 327 4.87 -23.37 12.48
N GLY A 328 5.13 -22.28 13.19
CA GLY A 328 4.19 -21.60 14.07
C GLY A 328 4.24 -22.06 15.52
N SER A 329 5.31 -22.77 15.93
CA SER A 329 5.50 -23.19 17.32
C SER A 329 5.91 -22.01 18.20
N THR A 330 6.74 -21.11 17.67
CA THR A 330 7.10 -19.82 18.28
C THR A 330 6.85 -18.67 17.31
N TRP A 331 6.56 -17.49 17.86
CA TRP A 331 6.23 -16.29 17.11
C TRP A 331 7.09 -15.13 17.59
N THR A 332 7.80 -14.50 16.65
CA THR A 332 8.61 -13.32 16.91
C THR A 332 7.85 -12.10 16.44
N SER A 333 7.64 -11.14 17.35
CA SER A 333 6.98 -9.88 17.02
C SER A 333 7.87 -8.99 16.18
N THR A 334 7.24 -8.32 15.22
CA THR A 334 7.85 -7.23 14.44
C THR A 334 7.44 -5.88 15.02
N THR A 335 8.07 -4.80 14.56
CA THR A 335 7.72 -3.43 14.95
C THR A 335 7.09 -2.69 13.78
N ARG A 336 5.92 -2.08 14.00
CA ARG A 336 5.32 -1.19 13.00
C ARG A 336 6.14 0.10 12.90
N THR A 337 6.45 0.48 11.67
CA THR A 337 7.05 1.77 11.31
C THR A 337 5.98 2.81 11.04
N THR A 338 6.34 4.09 11.12
CA THR A 338 5.45 5.22 10.78
C THR A 338 4.98 5.23 9.32
N TYR A 339 5.48 4.36 8.45
CA TYR A 339 5.09 4.26 7.04
C TYR A 339 4.39 2.94 6.69
N ASN A 340 3.79 2.28 7.71
CA ASN A 340 2.95 1.09 7.60
C ASN A 340 3.65 -0.19 7.09
N TYR A 341 4.93 -0.35 7.41
CA TYR A 341 5.61 -1.63 7.35
C TYR A 341 5.87 -2.19 8.75
N PHE A 342 5.96 -3.50 8.82
CA PHE A 342 6.30 -4.27 9.99
C PHE A 342 7.70 -4.85 9.83
N GLU A 343 8.61 -4.43 10.70
CA GLU A 343 10.03 -4.66 10.52
C GLU A 343 10.65 -5.49 11.64
N TYR A 344 11.63 -6.30 11.26
CA TYR A 344 12.51 -7.01 12.17
C TYR A 344 13.94 -6.96 11.62
N SER A 345 14.73 -6.04 12.18
CA SER A 345 16.06 -5.70 11.66
C SER A 345 17.05 -6.86 11.58
N PRO A 346 17.08 -7.84 12.50
CA PRO A 346 17.99 -8.98 12.39
C PRO A 346 17.66 -9.94 11.24
N GLY A 347 16.47 -9.83 10.65
CA GLY A 347 15.93 -10.84 9.74
C GLY A 347 15.65 -12.17 10.44
N PHE A 348 15.21 -13.16 9.68
CA PHE A 348 14.84 -14.48 10.21
C PHE A 348 15.85 -15.59 9.90
N GLY A 349 16.89 -15.29 9.12
CA GLY A 349 17.93 -16.26 8.73
C GLY A 349 17.43 -17.40 7.84
N THR A 350 16.27 -17.23 7.21
CA THR A 350 15.63 -18.20 6.32
C THR A 350 15.00 -17.50 5.12
N ASP A 351 14.91 -18.23 4.00
CA ASP A 351 14.26 -17.75 2.77
C ASP A 351 12.74 -17.69 2.88
N THR A 352 12.14 -18.40 3.84
CA THR A 352 10.70 -18.42 4.08
C THR A 352 10.36 -18.33 5.56
N VAL A 353 9.22 -17.74 5.86
CA VAL A 353 8.63 -17.63 7.21
C VAL A 353 7.13 -17.89 7.16
N ASP A 354 6.57 -18.38 8.25
CA ASP A 354 5.12 -18.29 8.46
C ASP A 354 4.80 -16.92 9.06
N VAL A 355 3.74 -16.26 8.59
CA VAL A 355 3.33 -14.94 9.07
C VAL A 355 1.96 -15.04 9.73
N ARG A 356 1.84 -14.46 10.92
CA ARG A 356 0.56 -14.25 11.61
C ARG A 356 0.25 -12.76 11.62
N VAL A 357 -0.91 -12.42 11.08
CA VAL A 357 -1.48 -11.07 11.15
C VAL A 357 -2.60 -11.11 12.19
N THR A 358 -2.63 -10.12 13.07
CA THR A 358 -3.68 -9.92 14.07
C THR A 358 -4.37 -8.60 13.81
N GLY A 359 -5.69 -8.59 13.79
CA GLY A 359 -6.51 -7.39 13.65
C GLY A 359 -6.99 -6.83 14.99
N GLU A 360 -7.68 -5.70 14.94
CA GLU A 360 -8.20 -5.02 16.12
C GLU A 360 -9.25 -5.84 16.89
N SER A 361 -10.06 -6.65 16.19
CA SER A 361 -10.99 -7.58 16.83
C SER A 361 -10.30 -8.71 17.62
N GLY A 362 -8.99 -8.91 17.41
CA GLY A 362 -8.23 -10.06 17.90
C GLY A 362 -8.29 -11.27 16.96
N ASN A 363 -9.00 -11.18 15.82
CA ASN A 363 -8.94 -12.19 14.77
C ASN A 363 -7.53 -12.31 14.22
N THR A 364 -7.17 -13.53 13.77
CA THR A 364 -5.86 -13.80 13.21
C THR A 364 -5.94 -14.53 11.88
N VAL A 365 -5.04 -14.16 10.97
CA VAL A 365 -4.81 -14.86 9.71
C VAL A 365 -3.38 -15.33 9.69
N ILE A 366 -3.17 -16.61 9.40
CA ILE A 366 -1.84 -17.22 9.28
C ILE A 366 -1.59 -17.57 7.82
N VAL A 367 -0.49 -17.07 7.26
CA VAL A 367 -0.01 -17.40 5.92
C VAL A 367 1.27 -18.21 6.07
N LYS A 368 1.28 -19.41 5.51
CA LYS A 368 2.40 -20.36 5.61
C LYS A 368 3.40 -20.18 4.47
N ASN A 369 4.68 -20.44 4.74
CA ASN A 369 5.77 -20.42 3.74
C ASN A 369 5.84 -19.12 2.91
N VAL A 370 5.67 -17.97 3.56
CA VAL A 370 5.83 -16.66 2.93
C VAL A 370 7.30 -16.46 2.58
N SER A 371 7.60 -16.16 1.32
CA SER A 371 8.96 -15.83 0.89
C SER A 371 9.47 -14.59 1.62
N ALA A 372 10.73 -14.61 2.05
CA ALA A 372 11.47 -13.45 2.57
C ALA A 372 12.20 -12.69 1.45
N SER A 373 11.86 -12.92 0.18
CA SER A 373 12.45 -12.21 -0.96
C SER A 373 11.98 -10.76 -1.06
N SER A 374 12.87 -9.87 -1.47
CA SER A 374 12.55 -8.47 -1.77
C SER A 374 11.38 -8.37 -2.77
N THR A 375 10.48 -7.41 -2.53
CA THR A 375 9.41 -7.04 -3.50
C THR A 375 8.51 -8.22 -3.92
N SER A 376 8.32 -9.21 -3.05
CA SER A 376 7.36 -10.30 -3.28
C SER A 376 6.03 -10.07 -2.59
N ASP A 377 4.98 -10.59 -3.20
CA ASP A 377 3.61 -10.58 -2.69
C ASP A 377 3.12 -12.00 -2.42
N VAL A 378 2.34 -12.17 -1.36
CA VAL A 378 1.52 -13.38 -1.16
C VAL A 378 0.10 -12.98 -0.77
N THR A 379 -0.86 -13.66 -1.37
CA THR A 379 -2.28 -13.48 -1.05
C THR A 379 -2.66 -14.51 0.02
N ALA A 380 -3.28 -14.06 1.10
CA ALA A 380 -3.76 -14.94 2.16
C ALA A 380 -4.99 -15.74 1.70
N SER A 381 -5.40 -16.73 2.50
CA SER A 381 -6.62 -17.51 2.25
C SER A 381 -7.90 -16.77 2.65
N SER A 382 -7.80 -15.76 3.50
CA SER A 382 -8.94 -15.04 4.07
C SER A 382 -8.58 -13.58 4.40
N ASN A 383 -9.58 -12.83 4.84
CA ASN A 383 -9.38 -11.54 5.50
C ASN A 383 -9.44 -11.71 7.03
N LEU A 384 -9.16 -10.62 7.76
CA LEU A 384 -9.35 -10.51 9.22
C LEU A 384 -10.84 -10.44 9.59
#